data_AF-A0A2G5U1M3-F1
#
_entry.id   AF-A0A2G5U1M3-F1
#
_cell.length_a   1.000
_cell.length_b   1.000
_cell.length_c   1.000
_cell.angle_alpha   90.00
_cell.angle_beta   90.00
_cell.angle_gamma   90.00
#
_symmetry.space_group_name_H-M   'P 1'
#
loop_
_entity.id
_entity.type
_entity.pdbx_description
1 polymer ?
#
loop_
_entity_poly.entity_id
_entity_poly.type
_entity_poly.pdbx_seq_one_letter_code
_entity_poly.pdbx_strand_id
1 'polypeptide(L)'
;MQKILPIYLCLAIHILADISNNATNFSTSTASSLNDSLPLVNATNSSSSFDIEEQLAKITNTCLTLPEQEQLSGNFVRSTFAEIVNIYLMSTVEQIIGFQELRNVLGFDPNGNWTYVERPSKEEIAAALTIEKYYELKEQRSIIHFINYFSENVYPPAVAFFDKRIPAIRTIYRHTFEEDHRRHKPKKITDRKEVDRMIDIFKTTSYRIDDAMRVMNRNNFDCLERMGLPSF
;
A
#
# COMPACT_ATOMS: atom_id res chain seq x y z
N MET A 1 26.08 -12.41 -37.74
CA MET A 1 25.08 -13.24 -37.06
C MET A 1 25.74 -13.93 -35.90
N GLN A 2 25.45 -13.51 -34.66
CA GLN A 2 25.91 -14.22 -33.47
C GLN A 2 24.77 -14.16 -32.46
N LYS A 3 24.11 -15.32 -32.28
CA LYS A 3 23.01 -15.52 -31.34
C LYS A 3 23.64 -15.78 -29.98
N ILE A 4 23.34 -14.96 -28.98
CA ILE A 4 23.68 -15.24 -27.58
C ILE A 4 22.39 -15.70 -26.90
N LEU A 5 22.43 -16.94 -26.43
CA LEU A 5 21.40 -17.62 -25.67
C LEU A 5 21.57 -17.22 -24.18
N PRO A 6 20.53 -16.79 -23.45
CA PRO A 6 20.67 -16.52 -22.03
C PRO A 6 20.59 -17.83 -21.22
N ILE A 7 21.61 -18.05 -20.40
CA ILE A 7 21.65 -19.10 -19.38
C ILE A 7 20.72 -18.68 -18.23
N TYR A 8 19.62 -19.42 -18.05
CA TYR A 8 18.79 -19.36 -16.85
C TYR A 8 19.42 -20.25 -15.77
N LEU A 9 19.84 -19.65 -14.65
CA LEU A 9 20.20 -20.40 -13.45
C LEU A 9 19.10 -20.17 -12.40
N CYS A 10 18.22 -21.15 -12.24
CA CYS A 10 17.29 -21.23 -11.10
C CYS A 10 18.00 -21.98 -9.96
N LEU A 11 18.20 -21.34 -8.82
CA LEU A 11 18.54 -22.01 -7.57
C LEU A 11 17.38 -21.82 -6.60
N ALA A 12 16.59 -22.89 -6.46
CA ALA A 12 15.62 -23.04 -5.38
C ALA A 12 16.37 -23.45 -4.10
N ILE A 13 16.07 -22.80 -2.98
CA ILE A 13 16.45 -23.28 -1.66
C ILE A 13 15.19 -23.33 -0.80
N HIS A 14 14.80 -24.54 -0.40
CA HIS A 14 13.80 -24.81 0.63
C HIS A 14 14.45 -24.64 2.01
N ILE A 15 13.89 -23.82 2.89
CA ILE A 15 14.17 -23.92 4.34
C ILE A 15 12.86 -23.84 5.13
N LEU A 16 12.70 -24.86 5.98
CA LEU A 16 11.63 -25.14 6.92
C LEU A 16 11.62 -24.19 8.12
N ALA A 17 10.44 -24.14 8.76
CA ALA A 17 10.04 -23.35 9.91
C ALA A 17 10.93 -23.47 11.15
N ASP A 18 10.95 -22.41 11.97
CA ASP A 18 10.73 -22.56 13.41
C ASP A 18 10.09 -21.30 14.02
N ILE A 19 8.99 -21.52 14.74
CA ILE A 19 8.21 -20.52 15.47
C ILE A 19 8.71 -20.53 16.92
N SER A 20 9.09 -19.37 17.46
CA SER A 20 9.24 -19.21 18.91
C SER A 20 8.47 -17.98 19.38
N ASN A 21 7.31 -18.23 19.99
CA ASN A 21 6.54 -17.28 20.77
C ASN A 21 7.34 -16.85 22.01
N ASN A 22 7.34 -15.56 22.34
CA ASN A 22 7.48 -15.14 23.73
C ASN A 22 6.62 -13.90 23.99
N ALA A 23 5.44 -14.18 24.55
CA ALA A 23 4.62 -13.19 25.24
C ALA A 23 5.23 -12.94 26.63
N THR A 24 5.36 -11.68 27.02
CA THR A 24 5.71 -11.29 28.38
C THR A 24 4.63 -10.34 28.89
N ASN A 25 3.84 -10.81 29.86
CA ASN A 25 2.93 -10.03 30.70
C ASN A 25 3.69 -9.45 31.89
N PHE A 26 3.23 -8.30 32.42
CA PHE A 26 3.26 -7.78 33.81
C PHE A 26 3.30 -6.24 33.76
N SER A 27 2.66 -5.42 34.60
CA SER A 27 1.40 -5.47 35.35
C SER A 27 1.02 -4.02 35.69
N THR A 28 -0.25 -3.88 36.06
CA THR A 28 -1.07 -2.78 36.56
C THR A 28 -0.43 -1.72 37.49
N SER A 29 -0.89 -0.47 37.39
CA SER A 29 -1.00 0.46 38.52
C SER A 29 -2.07 1.56 38.30
N THR A 30 -3.15 1.42 39.07
CA THR A 30 -3.91 2.41 39.87
C THR A 30 -4.36 3.76 39.29
N ALA A 31 -5.67 3.98 39.42
CA ALA A 31 -6.39 5.22 39.16
C ALA A 31 -6.29 6.24 40.31
N SER A 32 -6.30 7.53 39.98
CA SER A 32 -6.80 8.60 40.88
C SER A 32 -7.48 9.69 40.06
N SER A 33 -8.74 9.98 40.42
CA SER A 33 -9.53 11.10 39.94
C SER A 33 -9.27 12.35 40.79
N LEU A 34 -9.33 13.55 40.19
CA LEU A 34 -10.32 14.61 40.49
C LEU A 34 -10.00 15.92 39.75
N ASN A 35 -11.08 16.67 39.54
CA ASN A 35 -11.31 17.82 38.68
C ASN A 35 -10.48 19.07 38.97
N ASP A 36 -10.32 19.95 37.96
CA ASP A 36 -10.69 21.36 38.09
C ASP A 36 -10.83 22.06 36.72
N SER A 37 -11.70 23.07 36.68
CA SER A 37 -12.32 23.64 35.47
C SER A 37 -11.58 24.87 34.90
N LEU A 38 -11.44 24.88 33.56
CA LEU A 38 -11.43 25.98 32.56
C LEU A 38 -10.67 27.30 32.84
N PRO A 39 -9.95 27.80 31.81
CA PRO A 39 -10.59 28.86 31.04
C PRO A 39 -10.61 28.60 29.52
N LEU A 40 -11.70 29.09 28.94
CA LEU A 40 -12.02 29.16 27.52
C LEU A 40 -10.94 29.91 26.73
N VAL A 41 -9.99 29.16 26.15
CA VAL A 41 -9.13 29.67 25.07
C VAL A 41 -9.88 29.44 23.78
N ASN A 42 -10.19 30.51 23.06
CA ASN A 42 -10.66 30.47 21.68
C ASN A 42 -9.68 29.64 20.85
N ALA A 43 -9.99 28.36 20.69
CA ALA A 43 -9.43 27.55 19.63
C ALA A 43 -9.99 28.15 18.34
N THR A 44 -9.19 29.00 17.70
CA THR A 44 -9.29 29.22 16.27
C THR A 44 -9.33 27.83 15.65
N ASN A 45 -10.51 27.38 15.24
CA ASN A 45 -10.69 26.17 14.45
C ASN A 45 -9.94 26.37 13.14
N SER A 46 -8.61 26.23 13.14
CA SER A 46 -7.93 25.69 11.98
C SER A 46 -8.38 24.23 11.94
N SER A 47 -9.55 24.00 11.33
CA SER A 47 -9.81 22.72 10.70
C SER A 47 -8.61 22.49 9.81
N SER A 48 -7.62 21.75 10.31
CA SER A 48 -6.47 21.29 9.54
C SER A 48 -7.08 20.44 8.44
N SER A 49 -7.33 21.08 7.29
CA SER A 49 -7.74 20.39 6.09
C SER A 49 -6.62 19.41 5.78
N PHE A 50 -6.96 18.15 5.58
CA PHE A 50 -5.99 17.15 5.18
C PHE A 50 -5.26 17.61 3.91
N ASP A 51 -3.95 17.78 4.02
CA ASP A 51 -3.12 18.21 2.91
C ASP A 51 -2.50 16.98 2.23
N ILE A 52 -2.98 16.64 1.04
CA ILE A 52 -2.44 15.52 0.25
C ILE A 52 -0.98 15.79 -0.14
N GLU A 53 -0.61 17.03 -0.46
CA GLU A 53 0.77 17.37 -0.86
C GLU A 53 1.73 17.19 0.31
N GLU A 54 1.32 17.56 1.53
CA GLU A 54 2.10 17.28 2.74
C GLU A 54 2.34 15.78 2.93
N GLN A 55 1.33 14.94 2.68
CA GLN A 55 1.48 13.49 2.78
C GLN A 55 2.35 12.90 1.66
N LEU A 56 2.22 13.39 0.43
CA LEU A 56 3.10 12.99 -0.68
C LEU A 56 4.54 13.39 -0.39
N ALA A 57 4.77 14.57 0.20
CA ALA A 57 6.10 14.99 0.63
C ALA A 57 6.69 14.07 1.74
N LYS A 58 5.87 13.51 2.63
CA LYS A 58 6.34 12.49 3.59
C LYS A 58 6.83 11.23 2.89
N ILE A 59 6.17 10.82 1.80
CA ILE A 59 6.63 9.70 0.97
C ILE A 59 7.96 10.03 0.31
N THR A 60 8.07 11.18 -0.37
CA THR A 60 9.31 11.57 -1.09
C THR A 60 10.53 11.70 -0.17
N ASN A 61 10.31 12.09 1.09
CA ASN A 61 11.36 12.23 2.10
C ASN A 61 11.61 10.96 2.92
N THR A 62 10.94 9.84 2.62
CA THR A 62 11.22 8.56 3.27
C THR A 62 12.51 7.96 2.74
N CYS A 63 13.27 7.30 3.61
CA CYS A 63 14.59 6.76 3.30
C CYS A 63 14.65 5.33 3.79
N LEU A 64 15.10 4.44 2.90
CA LEU A 64 15.16 3.01 3.12
C LEU A 64 16.61 2.56 3.10
N THR A 65 17.10 2.14 4.26
CA THR A 65 18.41 1.51 4.41
C THR A 65 18.44 0.16 3.68
N LEU A 66 19.62 -0.35 3.33
CA LEU A 66 19.71 -1.68 2.71
C LEU A 66 19.03 -2.79 3.52
N PRO A 67 19.20 -2.91 4.85
CA PRO A 67 18.48 -3.92 5.63
C PRO A 67 16.96 -3.79 5.51
N GLU A 68 16.43 -2.57 5.41
CA GLU A 68 15.00 -2.33 5.22
C GLU A 68 14.54 -2.71 3.82
N GLN A 69 15.38 -2.49 2.82
CA GLN A 69 15.10 -2.93 1.45
C GLN A 69 15.11 -4.45 1.32
N GLU A 70 16.08 -5.13 1.95
CA GLU A 70 16.11 -6.59 2.03
C GLU A 70 14.86 -7.09 2.75
N GLN A 71 14.49 -6.48 3.90
CA GLN A 71 13.28 -6.82 4.65
C GLN A 71 12.01 -6.67 3.82
N LEU A 72 11.88 -5.59 3.04
CA LEU A 72 10.72 -5.34 2.17
C LEU A 72 10.54 -6.47 1.15
N SER A 73 11.64 -6.95 0.58
CA SER A 73 11.65 -8.12 -0.30
C SER A 73 11.56 -9.46 0.45
N GLY A 74 11.21 -9.49 1.74
CA GLY A 74 11.18 -10.73 2.51
C GLY A 74 12.55 -11.44 2.62
N ASN A 75 13.64 -10.70 2.45
CA ASN A 75 15.03 -11.16 2.46
C ASN A 75 15.38 -12.24 1.43
N PHE A 76 14.57 -12.45 0.38
CA PHE A 76 14.90 -13.42 -0.67
C PHE A 76 15.90 -12.88 -1.70
N VAL A 77 16.07 -11.55 -1.77
CA VAL A 77 17.14 -10.86 -2.51
C VAL A 77 17.95 -9.98 -1.57
N ARG A 78 19.23 -9.79 -1.90
CA ARG A 78 20.19 -9.04 -1.09
C ARG A 78 20.83 -7.90 -1.86
N SER A 79 21.30 -6.91 -1.13
CA SER A 79 22.08 -5.78 -1.65
C SER A 79 21.36 -5.07 -2.82
N THR A 80 22.09 -4.62 -3.84
CA THR A 80 21.54 -3.90 -5.01
C THR A 80 20.43 -4.66 -5.76
N PHE A 81 20.34 -5.99 -5.63
CA PHE A 81 19.22 -6.74 -6.20
C PHE A 81 17.91 -6.47 -5.47
N ALA A 82 17.95 -6.19 -4.16
CA ALA A 82 16.76 -5.79 -3.40
C ALA A 82 16.22 -4.44 -3.91
N GLU A 83 17.09 -3.48 -4.22
CA GLU A 83 16.69 -2.19 -4.81
C GLU A 83 15.90 -2.37 -6.11
N ILE A 84 16.43 -3.16 -7.05
CA ILE A 84 15.82 -3.39 -8.36
C ILE A 84 14.46 -4.09 -8.21
N VAL A 85 14.41 -5.14 -7.38
CA VAL A 85 13.18 -5.90 -7.12
C VAL A 85 12.12 -5.02 -6.46
N ASN A 86 12.54 -4.19 -5.50
CA ASN A 86 11.62 -3.36 -4.75
C ASN A 86 10.94 -2.31 -5.62
N ILE A 87 11.54 -1.82 -6.70
CA ILE A 87 10.85 -0.90 -7.64
C ILE A 87 9.50 -1.48 -8.11
N TYR A 88 9.46 -2.77 -8.43
CA TYR A 88 8.24 -3.45 -8.88
C TYR A 88 7.33 -3.85 -7.71
N LEU A 89 7.92 -4.37 -6.62
CA LEU A 89 7.16 -4.80 -5.46
C LEU A 89 6.41 -3.62 -4.82
N MET A 90 7.09 -2.49 -4.67
CA MET A 90 6.55 -1.28 -4.06
C MET A 90 5.33 -0.74 -4.80
N SER A 91 5.40 -0.65 -6.13
CA SER A 91 4.26 -0.21 -6.97
C SER A 91 3.09 -1.20 -6.91
N THR A 92 3.35 -2.48 -6.66
CA THR A 92 2.29 -3.48 -6.46
C THR A 92 1.64 -3.34 -5.08
N VAL A 93 2.46 -3.19 -4.04
CA VAL A 93 2.02 -3.09 -2.63
C VAL A 93 1.20 -1.83 -2.39
N GLU A 94 1.58 -0.69 -2.98
CA GLU A 94 0.82 0.55 -2.85
C GLU A 94 -0.61 0.41 -3.43
N GLN A 95 -0.74 -0.24 -4.59
CA GLN A 95 -2.04 -0.52 -5.20
C GLN A 95 -2.87 -1.49 -4.36
N ILE A 96 -2.26 -2.52 -3.78
CA ILE A 96 -2.94 -3.44 -2.84
C ILE A 96 -3.53 -2.66 -1.67
N ILE A 97 -2.76 -1.74 -1.07
CA ILE A 97 -3.23 -0.88 0.02
C ILE A 97 -4.40 -0.01 -0.46
N GLY A 98 -4.29 0.58 -1.65
CA GLY A 98 -5.36 1.39 -2.23
C GLY A 98 -6.65 0.60 -2.46
N PHE A 99 -6.58 -0.62 -2.97
CA PHE A 99 -7.76 -1.47 -3.11
C PHE A 99 -8.35 -1.92 -1.77
N GLN A 100 -7.52 -2.20 -0.76
CA GLN A 100 -7.98 -2.49 0.59
C GLN A 100 -8.81 -1.32 1.17
N GLU A 101 -8.31 -0.09 1.07
CA GLU A 101 -9.04 1.09 1.53
C GLU A 101 -10.29 1.36 0.68
N LEU A 102 -10.22 1.09 -0.62
CA LEU A 102 -11.37 1.23 -1.51
C LEU A 102 -12.50 0.26 -1.13
N ARG A 103 -12.20 -1.03 -0.96
CA ARG A 103 -13.20 -2.03 -0.51
C ARG A 103 -13.84 -1.64 0.82
N ASN A 104 -13.03 -1.17 1.77
CA ASN A 104 -13.50 -0.70 3.07
C ASN A 104 -14.55 0.41 2.93
N VAL A 105 -14.26 1.45 2.14
CA VAL A 105 -15.21 2.56 1.90
C VAL A 105 -16.46 2.10 1.14
N LEU A 106 -16.34 1.14 0.23
CA LEU A 106 -17.47 0.60 -0.53
C LEU A 106 -18.31 -0.40 0.30
N GLY A 107 -17.81 -0.85 1.46
CA GLY A 107 -18.44 -1.86 2.29
C GLY A 107 -18.41 -3.27 1.69
N PHE A 108 -17.40 -3.55 0.85
CA PHE A 108 -17.15 -4.89 0.31
C PHE A 108 -16.20 -5.67 1.21
N ASP A 109 -16.32 -6.99 1.16
CA ASP A 109 -15.40 -7.85 1.91
C ASP A 109 -13.95 -7.62 1.44
N PRO A 110 -12.96 -7.68 2.36
CA PRO A 110 -11.56 -7.59 1.98
C PRO A 110 -11.22 -8.60 0.89
N ASN A 111 -10.31 -8.22 -0.02
CA ASN A 111 -9.80 -9.22 -0.95
C ASN A 111 -9.13 -10.35 -0.15
N GLY A 112 -9.33 -11.58 -0.58
CA GLY A 112 -8.58 -12.72 -0.08
C GLY A 112 -7.12 -12.66 -0.54
N ASN A 113 -6.56 -13.82 -0.85
CA ASN A 113 -5.22 -13.86 -1.41
C ASN A 113 -5.18 -13.15 -2.77
N TRP A 114 -4.18 -12.28 -2.96
CA TRP A 114 -3.86 -11.65 -4.24
C TRP A 114 -3.17 -12.68 -5.17
N THR A 115 -3.90 -13.73 -5.51
CA THR A 115 -3.45 -14.78 -6.43
C THR A 115 -3.53 -14.33 -7.87
N TYR A 116 -2.74 -14.99 -8.72
CA TYR A 116 -2.95 -14.96 -10.15
C TYR A 116 -4.38 -15.38 -10.50
N VAL A 117 -5.09 -14.52 -11.23
CA VAL A 117 -6.37 -14.83 -11.86
C VAL A 117 -6.34 -14.27 -13.28
N GLU A 118 -6.92 -14.99 -14.24
CA GLU A 118 -6.98 -14.56 -15.65
C GLU A 118 -7.56 -13.15 -15.81
N ARG A 119 -7.07 -12.36 -16.77
CA ARG A 119 -7.57 -10.97 -16.97
C ARG A 119 -9.05 -11.01 -17.39
N PRO A 120 -9.99 -10.46 -16.61
CA PRO A 120 -11.40 -10.48 -17.00
C PRO A 120 -11.63 -9.77 -18.32
N SER A 121 -12.48 -10.32 -19.19
CA SER A 121 -12.85 -9.69 -20.47
C SER A 121 -13.78 -8.49 -20.26
N LYS A 122 -13.97 -7.64 -21.29
CA LYS A 122 -14.91 -6.51 -21.18
C LYS A 122 -16.35 -7.02 -21.11
N GLU A 123 -16.61 -8.11 -21.82
CA GLU A 123 -17.89 -8.81 -21.91
C GLU A 123 -18.25 -9.44 -20.57
N GLU A 124 -17.27 -10.07 -19.91
CA GLU A 124 -17.44 -10.63 -18.56
C GLU A 124 -17.75 -9.55 -17.53
N ILE A 125 -17.01 -8.43 -17.55
CA ILE A 125 -17.29 -7.27 -16.69
C ILE A 125 -18.70 -6.74 -16.97
N ALA A 126 -19.10 -6.63 -18.25
CA ALA A 126 -20.43 -6.15 -18.61
C ALA A 126 -21.54 -7.10 -18.15
N ALA A 127 -21.29 -8.40 -18.15
CA ALA A 127 -22.23 -9.45 -17.75
C ALA A 127 -22.38 -9.63 -16.22
N ALA A 128 -21.59 -8.92 -15.40
CA ALA A 128 -21.63 -9.06 -13.94
C ALA A 128 -23.04 -8.84 -13.35
N LEU A 129 -23.56 -9.83 -12.62
CA LEU A 129 -24.94 -9.82 -12.11
C LEU A 129 -25.13 -8.94 -10.86
N THR A 130 -24.05 -8.63 -10.14
CA THR A 130 -24.08 -7.80 -8.93
C THR A 130 -23.07 -6.66 -9.05
N ILE A 131 -23.29 -5.59 -8.28
CA ILE A 131 -22.36 -4.45 -8.22
C ILE A 131 -21.01 -4.85 -7.63
N GLU A 132 -21.01 -5.70 -6.61
CA GLU A 132 -19.78 -6.25 -6.04
C GLU A 132 -19.01 -7.09 -7.05
N LYS A 133 -19.69 -7.98 -7.80
CA LYS A 133 -19.01 -8.75 -8.84
C LYS A 133 -18.46 -7.87 -9.96
N TYR A 134 -19.20 -6.81 -10.31
CA TYR A 134 -18.73 -5.81 -11.26
C TYR A 134 -17.45 -5.12 -10.77
N TYR A 135 -17.40 -4.75 -9.49
CA TYR A 135 -16.22 -4.18 -8.85
C TYR A 135 -15.03 -5.15 -8.85
N GLU A 136 -15.22 -6.40 -8.39
CA GLU A 136 -14.16 -7.42 -8.33
C GLU A 136 -13.47 -7.62 -9.69
N LEU A 137 -14.25 -7.74 -10.76
CA LEU A 137 -13.69 -7.94 -12.10
C LEU A 137 -12.91 -6.70 -12.58
N LYS A 138 -13.33 -5.50 -12.18
CA LYS A 138 -12.59 -4.26 -12.50
C LYS A 138 -11.33 -4.09 -11.69
N GLU A 139 -11.36 -4.42 -10.40
CA GLU A 139 -10.18 -4.47 -9.52
C GLU A 139 -9.15 -5.46 -10.07
N GLN A 140 -9.57 -6.69 -10.33
CA GLN A 140 -8.72 -7.75 -10.90
C GLN A 140 -8.08 -7.31 -12.22
N ARG A 141 -8.88 -6.71 -13.12
CA ARG A 141 -8.37 -6.17 -14.39
C ARG A 141 -7.38 -5.02 -14.19
N SER A 142 -7.49 -4.27 -13.11
CA SER A 142 -6.60 -3.14 -12.80
C SER A 142 -5.26 -3.62 -12.23
N ILE A 143 -5.26 -4.65 -11.38
CA ILE A 143 -4.05 -5.09 -10.65
C ILE A 143 -3.22 -6.17 -11.37
N ILE A 144 -3.79 -6.91 -12.33
CA ILE A 144 -3.15 -8.10 -12.92
C ILE A 144 -1.76 -7.85 -13.54
N HIS A 145 -1.47 -6.63 -14.02
CA HIS A 145 -0.14 -6.35 -14.58
C HIS A 145 0.97 -6.37 -13.51
N PHE A 146 0.62 -6.24 -12.23
CA PHE A 146 1.57 -6.03 -11.14
C PHE A 146 1.70 -7.27 -10.24
N ILE A 147 0.61 -7.99 -9.97
CA ILE A 147 0.65 -9.21 -9.14
C ILE A 147 1.34 -10.42 -9.80
N ASN A 148 1.73 -10.32 -11.07
CA ASN A 148 2.36 -11.41 -11.82
C ASN A 148 3.87 -11.58 -11.55
N TYR A 149 4.50 -10.63 -10.84
CA TYR A 149 5.95 -10.66 -10.62
C TYR A 149 6.36 -11.40 -9.35
N PHE A 150 5.47 -11.48 -8.35
CA PHE A 150 5.79 -12.05 -7.04
C PHE A 150 4.74 -13.07 -6.61
N SER A 151 5.19 -14.01 -5.77
CA SER A 151 4.28 -14.96 -5.13
C SER A 151 3.37 -14.24 -4.13
N GLU A 152 2.14 -14.74 -3.98
CA GLU A 152 1.10 -14.15 -3.12
C GLU A 152 1.56 -13.89 -1.66
N ASN A 153 2.46 -14.73 -1.16
CA ASN A 153 2.99 -14.69 0.20
C ASN A 153 3.94 -13.50 0.44
N VAL A 154 4.44 -12.85 -0.61
CA VAL A 154 5.31 -11.67 -0.51
C VAL A 154 4.51 -10.43 -0.12
N TYR A 155 3.22 -10.35 -0.50
CA TYR A 155 2.44 -9.12 -0.34
C TYR A 155 2.05 -8.81 1.12
N PRO A 156 1.54 -9.75 1.95
CA PRO A 156 1.17 -9.43 3.33
C PRO A 156 2.30 -8.82 4.18
N PRO A 157 3.53 -9.38 4.22
CA PRO A 157 4.61 -8.75 4.98
C PRO A 157 5.06 -7.42 4.37
N ALA A 158 5.00 -7.26 3.05
CA ALA A 158 5.34 -6.00 2.39
C ALA A 158 4.30 -4.89 2.68
N VAL A 159 3.01 -5.22 2.73
CA VAL A 159 1.95 -4.31 3.18
C VAL A 159 2.20 -3.88 4.63
N ALA A 160 2.52 -4.82 5.53
CA ALA A 160 2.85 -4.49 6.91
C ALA A 160 4.09 -3.60 7.04
N PHE A 161 5.10 -3.81 6.19
CA PHE A 161 6.26 -2.93 6.10
C PHE A 161 5.85 -1.51 5.68
N PHE A 162 5.01 -1.38 4.66
CA PHE A 162 4.50 -0.08 4.18
C PHE A 162 3.69 0.64 5.27
N ASP A 163 2.80 -0.06 5.95
CA ASP A 163 2.00 0.50 7.04
C ASP A 163 2.87 1.03 8.18
N LYS A 164 4.03 0.40 8.42
CA LYS A 164 5.00 0.85 9.43
C LYS A 164 5.89 2.00 8.95
N ARG A 165 6.45 1.89 7.75
CA ARG A 165 7.52 2.80 7.27
C ARG A 165 7.01 3.95 6.43
N ILE A 166 5.90 3.75 5.72
CA ILE A 166 5.30 4.72 4.79
C ILE A 166 3.78 4.84 5.05
N PRO A 167 3.34 5.14 6.28
CA PRO A 167 1.91 5.18 6.63
C PRO A 167 1.11 6.23 5.84
N ALA A 168 1.80 7.19 5.23
CA ALA A 168 1.22 8.22 4.37
C ALA A 168 0.43 7.64 3.19
N ILE A 169 0.83 6.48 2.63
CA ILE A 169 0.14 5.86 1.49
C ILE A 169 -1.30 5.49 1.87
N ARG A 170 -1.47 4.70 2.93
CA ARG A 170 -2.80 4.30 3.43
C ARG A 170 -3.63 5.52 3.82
N THR A 171 -2.97 6.51 4.42
CA THR A 171 -3.58 7.76 4.86
C THR A 171 -4.14 8.58 3.68
N ILE A 172 -3.41 8.70 2.57
CA ILE A 172 -3.87 9.38 1.35
C ILE A 172 -5.06 8.65 0.74
N TYR A 173 -4.99 7.33 0.59
CA TYR A 173 -6.07 6.54 0.01
C TYR A 173 -7.36 6.65 0.83
N ARG A 174 -7.27 6.39 2.14
CA ARG A 174 -8.41 6.47 3.05
C ARG A 174 -9.08 7.83 2.97
N HIS A 175 -8.31 8.90 3.13
CA HIS A 175 -8.87 10.24 3.09
C HIS A 175 -9.54 10.54 1.75
N THR A 176 -8.90 10.18 0.63
CA THR A 176 -9.42 10.46 -0.71
C THR A 176 -10.75 9.75 -0.96
N PHE A 177 -10.85 8.48 -0.59
CA PHE A 177 -12.08 7.71 -0.77
C PHE A 177 -13.19 8.14 0.19
N GLU A 178 -12.87 8.39 1.46
CA GLU A 178 -13.85 8.88 2.45
C GLU A 178 -14.38 10.27 2.06
N GLU A 179 -13.54 11.16 1.55
CA GLU A 179 -13.95 12.49 1.10
C GLU A 179 -14.87 12.41 -0.12
N ASP A 180 -14.56 11.58 -1.12
CA ASP A 180 -15.47 11.37 -2.27
C ASP A 180 -16.80 10.78 -1.83
N HIS A 181 -16.75 9.75 -0.98
CA HIS A 181 -17.93 9.10 -0.43
C HIS A 181 -18.80 10.08 0.38
N ARG A 182 -18.19 10.93 1.22
CA ARG A 182 -18.91 11.98 1.98
C ARG A 182 -19.55 13.01 1.06
N ARG A 183 -18.89 13.43 -0.03
CA ARG A 183 -19.43 14.44 -0.97
C ARG A 183 -20.64 13.93 -1.73
N HIS A 184 -20.64 12.67 -2.14
CA HIS A 184 -21.72 12.08 -2.93
C HIS A 184 -22.84 11.47 -2.07
N LYS A 185 -22.61 11.29 -0.77
CA LYS A 185 -23.55 10.72 0.23
C LYS A 185 -24.27 9.42 -0.21
N PRO A 186 -23.62 8.43 -0.84
CA PRO A 186 -24.29 7.18 -1.13
C PRO A 186 -24.55 6.46 0.19
N LYS A 187 -25.81 6.08 0.48
CA LYS A 187 -26.10 5.19 1.62
C LYS A 187 -25.55 3.78 1.42
N LYS A 188 -25.34 3.40 0.16
CA LYS A 188 -24.79 2.14 -0.33
C LYS A 188 -24.39 2.33 -1.78
N ILE A 189 -23.34 1.66 -2.23
CA ILE A 189 -22.99 1.60 -3.66
C ILE A 189 -24.05 0.77 -4.38
N THR A 190 -24.88 1.40 -5.21
CA THR A 190 -26.00 0.73 -5.89
C THR A 190 -25.87 0.67 -7.40
N ASP A 191 -24.90 1.39 -7.99
CA ASP A 191 -24.74 1.43 -9.44
C ASP A 191 -23.29 1.30 -9.90
N ARG A 192 -23.14 0.94 -11.18
CA ARG A 192 -21.84 0.73 -11.82
C ARG A 192 -21.09 2.05 -12.07
N LYS A 193 -21.80 3.18 -12.23
CA LYS A 193 -21.16 4.48 -12.50
C LYS A 193 -20.38 4.96 -11.30
N GLU A 194 -20.88 4.68 -10.10
CA GLU A 194 -20.19 4.94 -8.86
C GLU A 194 -18.93 4.08 -8.71
N VAL A 195 -19.01 2.78 -9.01
CA VAL A 195 -17.83 1.92 -9.08
C VAL A 195 -16.80 2.48 -10.06
N ASP A 196 -17.23 2.91 -11.25
CA ASP A 196 -16.36 3.49 -12.26
C ASP A 196 -15.63 4.74 -11.74
N ARG A 197 -16.38 5.68 -11.13
CA ARG A 197 -15.84 6.89 -10.51
C ARG A 197 -14.78 6.55 -9.46
N MET A 198 -15.10 5.64 -8.55
CA MET A 198 -14.21 5.25 -7.45
C MET A 198 -12.92 4.57 -7.94
N ILE A 199 -13.02 3.74 -8.99
CA ILE A 199 -11.86 3.15 -9.66
C ILE A 199 -11.01 4.22 -10.37
N ASP A 200 -11.62 5.23 -10.98
CA ASP A 200 -10.86 6.31 -11.62
C ASP A 200 -10.16 7.21 -10.59
N ILE A 201 -10.80 7.51 -9.46
CA ILE A 201 -10.17 8.17 -8.31
C ILE A 201 -8.98 7.35 -7.80
N PHE A 202 -9.13 6.03 -7.66
CA PHE A 202 -8.04 5.13 -7.31
C PHE A 202 -6.86 5.28 -8.27
N LYS A 203 -7.08 5.24 -9.59
CA LYS A 203 -6.00 5.37 -10.59
C LYS A 203 -5.28 6.71 -10.49
N THR A 204 -6.02 7.81 -10.37
CA THR A 204 -5.43 9.15 -10.22
C THR A 204 -4.61 9.26 -8.94
N THR A 205 -5.09 8.66 -7.85
CA THR A 205 -4.39 8.67 -6.56
C THR A 205 -3.14 7.81 -6.59
N SER A 206 -3.25 6.57 -7.10
CA SER A 206 -2.13 5.64 -7.32
C SER A 206 -1.03 6.29 -8.16
N TYR A 207 -1.38 6.96 -9.26
CA TYR A 207 -0.39 7.66 -10.09
C TYR A 207 0.43 8.70 -9.32
N ARG A 208 -0.21 9.46 -8.43
CA ARG A 208 0.48 10.48 -7.61
C ARG A 208 1.38 9.85 -6.55
N ILE A 209 0.92 8.77 -5.93
CA ILE A 209 1.69 8.00 -4.95
C ILE A 209 2.90 7.33 -5.62
N ASP A 210 2.70 6.68 -6.78
CA ASP A 210 3.77 6.06 -7.57
C ASP A 210 4.82 7.08 -7.99
N ASP A 211 4.43 8.29 -8.40
CA ASP A 211 5.36 9.38 -8.71
C ASP A 211 6.19 9.80 -7.48
N ALA A 212 5.53 9.99 -6.33
CA ALA A 212 6.22 10.29 -5.07
C ALA A 212 7.20 9.18 -4.66
N MET A 213 6.82 7.90 -4.84
CA MET A 213 7.68 6.75 -4.56
C MET A 213 8.85 6.64 -5.55
N ARG A 214 8.67 7.00 -6.82
CA ARG A 214 9.78 7.09 -7.78
C ARG A 214 10.79 8.16 -7.37
N VAL A 215 10.32 9.32 -6.90
CA VAL A 215 11.19 10.39 -6.38
C VAL A 215 11.92 9.91 -5.13
N MET A 216 11.21 9.30 -4.18
CA MET A 216 11.80 8.68 -2.99
C MET A 216 12.94 7.70 -3.35
N ASN A 217 12.69 6.78 -4.30
CA ASN A 217 13.69 5.80 -4.74
C ASN A 217 14.91 6.46 -5.40
N ARG A 218 14.73 7.49 -6.23
CA ARG A 218 15.85 8.22 -6.85
C ARG A 218 16.71 8.97 -5.83
N ASN A 219 16.07 9.53 -4.80
CA ASN A 219 16.73 10.32 -3.77
C ASN A 219 17.24 9.48 -2.61
N ASN A 220 17.07 8.15 -2.64
CA ASN A 220 17.36 7.30 -1.49
C ASN A 220 18.84 7.36 -1.09
N PHE A 221 19.75 7.39 -2.08
CA PHE A 221 21.18 7.56 -1.85
C PHE A 221 21.48 8.88 -1.11
N ASP A 222 21.05 10.01 -1.67
CA ASP A 222 21.23 11.35 -1.08
C ASP A 222 20.56 11.47 0.31
N CYS A 223 19.48 10.72 0.54
CA CYS A 223 18.87 10.70 1.86
C CYS A 223 19.74 9.95 2.88
N LEU A 224 20.25 8.77 2.53
CA LEU A 224 21.10 8.00 3.43
C LEU A 224 22.37 8.78 3.80
N GLU A 225 22.97 9.49 2.85
CA GLU A 225 24.10 10.39 3.11
C GLU A 225 23.73 11.51 4.09
N ARG A 226 22.57 12.16 3.91
CA ARG A 226 22.07 13.18 4.85
C ARG A 226 21.81 12.63 6.25
N MET A 227 21.52 11.34 6.37
CA MET A 227 21.35 10.65 7.65
C MET A 227 22.67 10.17 8.27
N GLY A 228 23.81 10.38 7.61
CA GLY A 228 25.12 9.90 8.06
C GLY A 228 25.25 8.37 8.02
N LEU A 229 24.42 7.71 7.21
CA LEU A 229 24.42 6.26 7.04
C LEU A 229 25.29 5.89 5.82
N PRO A 230 25.95 4.71 5.84
CA PRO A 230 26.73 4.27 4.70
C PRO A 230 25.82 4.11 3.48
N SER A 231 26.13 4.89 2.44
CA SER A 231 25.69 4.69 1.07
C SER A 231 26.70 3.76 0.38
N PHE A 232 26.21 2.83 -0.45
CA PHE A 232 27.03 1.79 -1.08
C PHE A 232 27.73 2.27 -2.33
#